data_AF-A0A6I3CUX2-F1
#
_entry.id   AF-A0A6I3CUX2-F1
#
_cell.length_a   1.000
_cell.length_b   1.000
_cell.length_c   1.000
_cell.angle_alpha   90.00
_cell.angle_beta   90.00
_cell.angle_gamma   90.00
#
_symmetry.space_group_name_H-M   'P 1'
#
loop_
_entity.id
_entity.type
_entity.pdbx_description
1 polymer ?
#
loop_
_entity_poly.entity_id
_entity_poly.type
_entity_poly.pdbx_seq_one_letter_code
_entity_poly.pdbx_strand_id
1 'polypeptide(L)'
;QWGLKGARGEYDLMVENEGRPRLRSLMNEVHANGWLNAAVVYGYFPCVSDGNDLIVLHHEGVDSGKERVRFSFPRQSRDRRLCLSDFFRAKSTGDVDVVAFHIVTMGQSVSEATGKLFAEDRYREYLELHGLSVQLTEALAEHWHGRVREELGYQTEDDKTLAGILDQGYRGSRYSFGYPACPDLDQQLQLCELLDPARIGVELSEEFQLHPEQSTSAIIVHHPEAKYFNAT
;
A
#
# COMPACT_ATOMS: atom_id res chain seq x y z
N GLN A 1 18.18 -0.62 -6.30
CA GLN A 1 18.98 -1.47 -7.20
C GLN A 1 20.41 -1.52 -6.68
N TRP A 2 21.03 -2.70 -6.55
CA TRP A 2 22.32 -2.92 -5.86
C TRP A 2 23.57 -2.65 -6.72
N GLY A 3 23.43 -1.97 -7.86
CA GLY A 3 24.56 -1.62 -8.74
C GLY A 3 25.27 -2.80 -9.42
N LEU A 4 24.81 -4.03 -9.24
CA LEU A 4 25.36 -5.22 -9.89
C LEU A 4 25.11 -5.15 -11.41
N LYS A 5 26.18 -5.11 -12.20
CA LYS A 5 26.16 -5.15 -13.66
C LYS A 5 27.10 -6.26 -14.12
N GLY A 6 26.56 -7.26 -14.81
CA GLY A 6 27.33 -8.38 -15.37
C GLY A 6 26.81 -8.77 -16.75
N ALA A 7 27.64 -9.44 -17.55
CA ALA A 7 27.19 -10.05 -18.79
C ALA A 7 26.16 -11.17 -18.50
N ARG A 8 25.30 -11.51 -19.48
CA ARG A 8 24.34 -12.63 -19.35
C ARG A 8 25.10 -13.92 -18.98
N GLY A 9 24.76 -14.52 -17.84
CA GLY A 9 25.43 -15.72 -17.29
C GLY A 9 26.37 -15.43 -16.12
N GLU A 10 27.01 -14.25 -16.08
CA GLU A 10 27.82 -13.80 -14.93
C GLU A 10 26.96 -13.12 -13.87
N TYR A 11 25.87 -12.46 -14.30
CA TYR A 11 24.94 -11.78 -13.40
C TYR A 11 24.38 -12.70 -12.31
N ASP A 12 23.93 -13.91 -12.67
CA ASP A 12 23.34 -14.86 -11.71
C ASP A 12 24.38 -15.31 -10.68
N LEU A 13 25.62 -15.56 -11.12
CA LEU A 13 26.74 -15.88 -10.23
C LEU A 13 27.07 -14.70 -9.29
N MET A 14 27.03 -13.46 -9.78
CA MET A 14 27.22 -12.27 -8.94
C MET A 14 26.07 -12.08 -7.93
N VAL A 15 24.83 -12.35 -8.32
CA VAL A 15 23.68 -12.30 -7.41
C VAL A 15 23.87 -13.31 -6.27
N GLU A 16 24.25 -14.54 -6.59
CA GLU A 16 24.41 -15.59 -5.59
C GLU A 16 25.65 -15.38 -4.70
N ASN A 17 26.79 -14.98 -5.28
CA ASN A 17 28.06 -14.89 -4.55
C ASN A 17 28.29 -13.54 -3.87
N GLU A 18 27.70 -12.46 -4.36
CA GLU A 18 27.87 -11.11 -3.79
C GLU A 18 26.55 -10.51 -3.31
N GLY A 19 25.51 -10.56 -4.14
CA GLY A 19 24.22 -9.93 -3.85
C GLY A 19 23.54 -10.51 -2.60
N ARG A 20 23.32 -11.84 -2.57
CA ARG A 20 22.67 -12.52 -1.45
C ARG A 20 23.45 -12.41 -0.14
N PRO A 21 24.79 -12.59 -0.10
CA PRO A 21 25.55 -12.38 1.12
C PRO A 21 25.46 -10.94 1.63
N ARG A 22 25.54 -9.93 0.74
CA ARG A 22 25.39 -8.52 1.14
C ARG A 22 24.01 -8.23 1.68
N LEU A 23 22.95 -8.68 1.00
CA LEU A 23 21.57 -8.55 1.50
C LEU A 23 21.42 -9.21 2.89
N ARG A 24 21.95 -10.42 3.07
CA ARG A 24 21.90 -11.12 4.37
C ARG A 24 22.64 -10.35 5.46
N SER A 25 23.80 -9.79 5.15
CA SER A 25 24.56 -8.96 6.08
C SER A 25 23.76 -7.72 6.48
N LEU A 26 23.17 -7.02 5.51
CA LEU A 26 22.34 -5.86 5.75
C LEU A 26 21.11 -6.21 6.59
N MET A 27 20.42 -7.31 6.28
CA MET A 27 19.28 -7.77 7.09
C MET A 27 19.67 -8.06 8.55
N ASN A 28 20.84 -8.69 8.77
CA ASN A 28 21.34 -8.94 10.12
C ASN A 28 21.66 -7.64 10.87
N GLU A 29 22.30 -6.67 10.19
CA GLU A 29 22.60 -5.35 10.75
C GLU A 29 21.32 -4.61 11.11
N VAL A 30 20.35 -4.59 10.20
CA VAL A 30 19.04 -3.97 10.39
C VAL A 30 18.29 -4.57 11.58
N HIS A 31 18.31 -5.90 11.73
CA HIS A 31 17.72 -6.58 12.89
C HIS A 31 18.47 -6.26 14.19
N ALA A 32 19.80 -6.32 14.17
CA ALA A 32 20.62 -6.07 15.36
C ALA A 32 20.47 -4.64 15.89
N ASN A 33 20.33 -3.67 14.99
CA ASN A 33 20.13 -2.26 15.34
C ASN A 33 18.66 -1.88 15.58
N GLY A 34 17.71 -2.79 15.31
CA GLY A 34 16.28 -2.53 15.48
C GLY A 34 15.72 -1.45 14.55
N TRP A 35 16.32 -1.26 13.36
CA TRP A 35 15.94 -0.18 12.45
C TRP A 35 14.60 -0.38 11.75
N LEU A 36 14.09 -1.61 11.67
CA LEU A 36 12.77 -1.88 11.10
C LEU A 36 11.75 -2.09 12.20
N ASN A 37 10.80 -1.16 12.29
CA ASN A 37 9.66 -1.24 13.19
C ASN A 37 8.39 -1.28 12.35
N ALA A 38 8.22 -2.41 11.66
CA ALA A 38 7.10 -2.64 10.77
C ALA A 38 5.77 -2.58 11.53
N ALA A 39 4.82 -1.78 11.03
CA ALA A 39 3.50 -1.65 11.61
C ALA A 39 2.44 -1.45 10.52
N VAL A 40 1.22 -1.89 10.82
CA VAL A 40 0.06 -1.77 9.94
C VAL A 40 -1.14 -1.29 10.74
N VAL A 41 -1.87 -0.34 10.18
CA VAL A 41 -3.24 0.00 10.60
C VAL A 41 -4.16 -0.22 9.41
N TYR A 42 -5.27 -0.92 9.63
CA TYR A 42 -6.22 -1.25 8.59
C TYR A 42 -7.62 -1.39 9.18
N GLY A 43 -8.62 -1.32 8.32
CA GLY A 43 -10.01 -1.44 8.75
C GLY A 43 -10.96 -1.70 7.59
N TYR A 44 -12.14 -2.20 7.95
CA TYR A 44 -13.27 -2.45 7.07
C TYR A 44 -14.38 -1.47 7.40
N PHE A 45 -14.96 -0.85 6.40
CA PHE A 45 -15.99 0.16 6.59
C PHE A 45 -17.17 -0.08 5.66
N PRO A 46 -18.41 0.09 6.15
CA PRO A 46 -19.58 0.06 5.29
C PRO A 46 -19.50 1.23 4.29
N CYS A 47 -19.82 0.97 3.03
CA CYS A 47 -19.78 1.99 2.00
C CYS A 47 -20.88 1.82 0.95
N VAL A 48 -21.14 2.90 0.22
CA VAL A 48 -21.96 2.91 -0.99
C VAL A 48 -21.32 3.83 -2.01
N SER A 49 -21.52 3.55 -3.30
CA SER A 49 -21.11 4.45 -4.38
C SER A 49 -22.24 5.41 -4.78
N ASP A 50 -21.85 6.64 -5.16
CA ASP A 50 -22.74 7.65 -5.73
C ASP A 50 -22.02 8.42 -6.84
N GLY A 51 -22.25 8.03 -8.09
CA GLY A 51 -21.55 8.60 -9.24
C GLY A 51 -20.06 8.25 -9.26
N ASN A 52 -19.21 9.25 -9.00
CA ASN A 52 -17.76 9.07 -8.90
C ASN A 52 -17.27 8.95 -7.45
N ASP A 53 -18.18 9.06 -6.50
CA ASP A 53 -17.84 9.08 -5.08
C ASP A 53 -18.01 7.69 -4.46
N LEU A 54 -17.10 7.38 -3.53
CA LEU A 54 -17.26 6.30 -2.56
C LEU A 54 -17.56 6.94 -1.20
N ILE A 55 -18.78 6.72 -0.72
CA ILE A 55 -19.26 7.25 0.56
C ILE A 55 -19.05 6.18 1.62
N VAL A 56 -18.20 6.46 2.60
CA VAL A 56 -17.98 5.61 3.76
C VAL A 56 -18.97 6.00 4.85
N LEU A 57 -19.63 5.00 5.44
CA LEU A 57 -20.68 5.20 6.43
C LEU A 57 -20.17 4.92 7.85
N HIS A 58 -20.84 5.49 8.84
CA HIS A 58 -20.69 5.04 10.22
C HIS A 58 -21.22 3.61 10.36
N HIS A 59 -20.46 2.76 11.04
CA HIS A 59 -20.77 1.34 11.24
C HIS A 59 -21.60 1.07 12.50
N GLU A 60 -21.58 2.01 13.47
CA GLU A 60 -22.32 1.90 14.73
C GLU A 60 -22.69 3.27 15.29
N GLY A 61 -23.43 3.27 16.41
CA GLY A 61 -23.85 4.48 17.12
C GLY A 61 -25.06 5.18 16.51
N VAL A 62 -25.35 6.39 17.02
CA VAL A 62 -26.51 7.21 16.61
C VAL A 62 -26.43 7.68 15.15
N ASP A 63 -25.24 7.63 14.57
CA ASP A 63 -24.97 7.99 13.19
C ASP A 63 -24.84 6.78 12.26
N SER A 64 -25.05 5.56 12.76
CA SER A 64 -24.98 4.33 11.95
C SER A 64 -25.74 4.48 10.63
N GLY A 65 -25.07 4.19 9.51
CA GLY A 65 -25.60 4.33 8.16
C GLY A 65 -25.59 5.75 7.57
N LYS A 66 -25.19 6.78 8.34
CA LYS A 66 -24.91 8.12 7.82
C LYS A 66 -23.49 8.20 7.25
N GLU A 67 -23.28 9.14 6.36
CA GLU A 67 -21.98 9.47 5.77
C GLU A 67 -20.99 9.91 6.87
N ARG A 68 -19.83 9.26 6.90
CA ARG A 68 -18.68 9.58 7.77
C ARG A 68 -17.63 10.37 6.99
N VAL A 69 -17.14 9.79 5.89
CA VAL A 69 -16.23 10.44 4.95
C VAL A 69 -16.58 10.09 3.52
N ARG A 70 -16.08 10.88 2.58
CA ARG A 70 -16.29 10.70 1.13
C ARG A 70 -14.96 10.76 0.39
N PHE A 71 -14.75 9.79 -0.49
CA PHE A 71 -13.66 9.77 -1.46
C PHE A 71 -14.24 10.06 -2.85
N SER A 72 -13.57 10.90 -3.64
CA SER A 72 -14.02 11.29 -4.99
C SER A 72 -12.96 10.90 -6.00
N PHE A 73 -13.27 9.96 -6.89
CA PHE A 73 -12.28 9.43 -7.81
C PHE A 73 -12.47 9.96 -9.23
N PRO A 74 -11.38 10.19 -9.98
CA PRO A 74 -11.49 10.51 -11.41
C PRO A 74 -12.09 9.33 -12.17
N ARG A 75 -12.79 9.67 -13.26
CA ARG A 75 -13.32 8.70 -14.21
C ARG A 75 -12.51 8.74 -15.50
N GLN A 76 -12.07 7.58 -15.99
CA GLN A 76 -11.29 7.50 -17.23
C GLN A 76 -11.96 8.30 -18.35
N SER A 77 -11.21 9.16 -19.02
CA SER A 77 -11.71 9.96 -20.16
C SER A 77 -12.02 9.09 -21.39
N ARG A 78 -11.29 7.98 -21.55
CA ARG A 78 -11.37 7.02 -22.67
C ARG A 78 -11.54 5.59 -22.15
N ASP A 79 -11.46 4.60 -23.04
CA ASP A 79 -11.65 3.17 -22.75
C ASP A 79 -12.99 2.86 -22.07
N ARG A 80 -12.96 2.03 -21.02
CA ARG A 80 -14.13 1.51 -20.30
C ARG A 80 -14.79 2.54 -19.39
N ARG A 81 -14.31 3.80 -19.37
CA ARG A 81 -14.85 4.88 -18.52
C ARG A 81 -14.86 4.51 -17.03
N LEU A 82 -13.88 3.73 -16.56
CA LEU A 82 -13.84 3.22 -15.19
C LEU A 82 -13.61 4.34 -14.15
N CYS A 83 -14.19 4.15 -12.98
CA CYS A 83 -13.94 4.90 -11.75
C CYS A 83 -13.86 3.90 -10.58
N LEU A 84 -13.06 4.18 -9.55
CA LEU A 84 -12.92 3.24 -8.41
C LEU A 84 -14.24 2.98 -7.68
N SER A 85 -15.13 3.97 -7.63
CA SER A 85 -16.46 3.85 -7.03
C SER A 85 -17.37 2.85 -7.77
N ASP A 86 -17.11 2.58 -9.06
CA ASP A 86 -17.91 1.63 -9.85
C ASP A 86 -17.83 0.19 -9.32
N PHE A 87 -16.80 -0.13 -8.54
CA PHE A 87 -16.57 -1.46 -7.99
C PHE A 87 -17.33 -1.75 -6.68
N PHE A 88 -18.11 -0.79 -6.19
CA PHE A 88 -18.89 -0.90 -4.96
C PHE A 88 -20.39 -0.73 -5.25
N ARG A 89 -21.25 -1.30 -4.39
CA ARG A 89 -22.72 -1.19 -4.52
C ARG A 89 -23.16 0.28 -4.58
N ALA A 90 -23.97 0.59 -5.58
CA ALA A 90 -24.55 1.92 -5.72
C ALA A 90 -25.61 2.17 -4.66
N LYS A 91 -25.62 3.37 -4.09
CA LYS A 91 -26.61 3.83 -3.10
C LYS A 91 -28.06 3.61 -3.55
N SER A 92 -28.31 3.67 -4.86
CA SER A 92 -29.63 3.45 -5.46
C SER A 92 -30.14 2.00 -5.37
N THR A 93 -29.27 1.01 -5.16
CA THR A 93 -29.71 -0.38 -4.96
C THR A 93 -30.28 -0.62 -3.56
N GLY A 94 -29.93 0.25 -2.60
CA GLY A 94 -30.29 0.09 -1.19
C GLY A 94 -29.38 -0.90 -0.43
N ASP A 95 -28.43 -1.54 -1.11
CA ASP A 95 -27.46 -2.44 -0.49
C ASP A 95 -26.23 -1.67 -0.01
N VAL A 96 -25.70 -2.06 1.15
CA VAL A 96 -24.43 -1.55 1.68
C VAL A 96 -23.31 -2.53 1.31
N ASP A 97 -22.21 -2.00 0.79
CA ASP A 97 -20.99 -2.75 0.51
C ASP A 97 -19.96 -2.57 1.63
N VAL A 98 -18.79 -3.20 1.47
CA VAL A 98 -17.65 -3.02 2.35
C VAL A 98 -16.40 -2.60 1.58
N VAL A 99 -15.71 -1.59 2.10
CA VAL A 99 -14.38 -1.18 1.62
C VAL A 99 -13.36 -1.42 2.72
N ALA A 100 -12.18 -1.91 2.32
CA ALA A 100 -11.04 -2.01 3.21
C ALA A 100 -10.00 -0.95 2.85
N PHE A 101 -9.35 -0.42 3.89
CA PHE A 101 -8.26 0.53 3.77
C PHE A 101 -7.09 0.08 4.64
N HIS A 102 -5.87 0.44 4.26
CA HIS A 102 -4.71 0.23 5.11
C HIS A 102 -3.65 1.31 4.92
N ILE A 103 -2.85 1.49 5.98
CA ILE A 103 -1.58 2.21 5.97
C ILE A 103 -0.56 1.27 6.60
N VAL A 104 0.56 1.07 5.91
CA VAL A 104 1.70 0.30 6.42
C VAL A 104 2.91 1.20 6.53
N THR A 105 3.83 0.87 7.42
CA THR A 105 5.10 1.59 7.60
C THR A 105 6.22 0.65 8.02
N MET A 106 7.46 0.99 7.68
CA MET A 106 8.68 0.40 8.26
C MET A 106 9.16 1.11 9.53
N GLY A 107 8.45 2.16 9.94
CA GLY A 107 8.73 2.93 11.17
C GLY A 107 9.84 3.97 11.00
N GLN A 108 9.91 4.91 11.94
CA GLN A 108 10.79 6.09 11.85
C GLN A 108 12.29 5.72 11.91
N SER A 109 12.65 4.64 12.59
CA SER A 109 14.05 4.30 12.85
C SER A 109 14.85 3.99 11.59
N VAL A 110 14.23 3.47 10.52
CA VAL A 110 14.94 3.25 9.25
C VAL A 110 15.23 4.57 8.55
N SER A 111 14.32 5.55 8.62
CA SER A 111 14.52 6.90 8.07
C SER A 111 15.61 7.67 8.81
N GLU A 112 15.71 7.50 10.14
CA GLU A 112 16.81 8.07 10.92
C GLU A 112 18.15 7.41 10.58
N ALA A 113 18.17 6.09 10.41
CA ALA A 113 19.37 5.35 10.05
C ALA A 113 19.88 5.74 8.66
N THR A 114 19.00 5.83 7.66
CA THR A 114 19.37 6.30 6.31
C THR A 114 19.87 7.75 6.34
N GLY A 115 19.21 8.63 7.11
CA GLY A 115 19.65 10.01 7.30
C GLY A 115 21.06 10.13 7.91
N LYS A 116 21.39 9.30 8.91
CA LYS A 116 22.74 9.24 9.49
C LYS A 116 23.78 8.76 8.48
N LEU A 117 23.50 7.68 7.75
CA LEU A 117 24.39 7.17 6.70
C LEU A 117 24.66 8.22 5.63
N PHE A 118 23.64 8.97 5.23
CA PHE A 118 23.77 10.06 4.28
C PHE A 118 24.67 11.19 4.81
N ALA A 119 24.45 11.62 6.06
CA ALA A 119 25.25 12.68 6.70
C ALA A 119 26.72 12.30 6.93
N GLU A 120 27.02 11.00 7.03
CA GLU A 120 28.37 10.45 7.17
C GLU A 120 29.06 10.18 5.81
N ASP A 121 28.50 10.63 4.69
CA ASP A 121 28.98 10.35 3.33
C ASP A 121 29.03 8.84 2.97
N ARG A 122 28.29 8.00 3.70
CA ARG A 122 28.18 6.55 3.48
C ARG A 122 27.08 6.23 2.45
N TYR A 123 27.21 6.83 1.27
CA TYR A 123 26.18 6.82 0.22
C TYR A 123 25.77 5.43 -0.24
N ARG A 124 26.71 4.48 -0.27
CA ARG A 124 26.42 3.12 -0.72
C ARG A 124 25.50 2.42 0.27
N GLU A 125 25.86 2.40 1.55
CA GLU A 125 25.05 1.80 2.60
C GLU A 125 23.71 2.50 2.74
N TYR A 126 23.68 3.84 2.61
CA TYR A 126 22.44 4.61 2.52
C TYR A 126 21.52 4.08 1.42
N LEU A 127 22.01 3.94 0.18
CA LEU A 127 21.22 3.46 -0.96
C LEU A 127 20.79 2.00 -0.80
N GLU A 128 21.64 1.16 -0.22
CA GLU A 128 21.33 -0.24 0.06
C GLU A 128 20.23 -0.35 1.13
N LEU A 129 20.32 0.39 2.24
CA LEU A 129 19.32 0.41 3.32
C LEU A 129 17.99 1.02 2.85
N HIS A 130 18.02 2.17 2.19
CA HIS A 130 16.82 2.80 1.63
C HIS A 130 16.15 1.89 0.60
N GLY A 131 16.93 1.25 -0.29
CA GLY A 131 16.41 0.28 -1.24
C GLY A 131 15.73 -0.91 -0.56
N LEU A 132 16.33 -1.44 0.52
CA LEU A 132 15.73 -2.51 1.30
C LEU A 132 14.42 -2.06 1.98
N SER A 133 14.40 -0.88 2.60
CA SER A 133 13.21 -0.38 3.31
C SER A 133 12.03 -0.15 2.37
N VAL A 134 12.27 0.38 1.16
CA VAL A 134 11.22 0.55 0.14
C VAL A 134 10.64 -0.81 -0.27
N GLN A 135 11.48 -1.81 -0.55
CA GLN A 135 11.01 -3.14 -0.93
C GLN A 135 10.25 -3.84 0.20
N LEU A 136 10.68 -3.66 1.45
CA LEU A 136 9.97 -4.22 2.60
C LEU A 136 8.64 -3.52 2.89
N THR A 137 8.55 -2.21 2.61
CA THR A 137 7.28 -1.46 2.69
C THR A 137 6.26 -2.04 1.71
N GLU A 138 6.65 -2.23 0.44
CA GLU A 138 5.77 -2.86 -0.56
C GLU A 138 5.45 -4.32 -0.25
N ALA A 139 6.43 -5.08 0.26
CA ALA A 139 6.20 -6.47 0.67
C ALA A 139 5.20 -6.56 1.83
N LEU A 140 5.26 -5.64 2.80
CA LEU A 140 4.29 -5.57 3.89
C LEU A 140 2.90 -5.18 3.38
N ALA A 141 2.83 -4.21 2.45
CA ALA A 141 1.57 -3.82 1.82
C ALA A 141 0.91 -4.99 1.07
N GLU A 142 1.68 -5.75 0.31
CA GLU A 142 1.17 -6.92 -0.42
C GLU A 142 0.82 -8.08 0.51
N HIS A 143 1.62 -8.32 1.54
CA HIS A 143 1.31 -9.31 2.57
C HIS A 143 -0.02 -8.99 3.26
N TRP A 144 -0.24 -7.73 3.63
CA TRP A 144 -1.47 -7.32 4.29
C TRP A 144 -2.68 -7.29 3.35
N HIS A 145 -2.46 -7.00 2.07
CA HIS A 145 -3.49 -7.17 1.05
C HIS A 145 -3.93 -8.64 0.93
N GLY A 146 -2.99 -9.59 0.95
CA GLY A 146 -3.30 -11.02 1.04
C GLY A 146 -4.11 -11.38 2.28
N ARG A 147 -3.76 -10.79 3.43
CA ARG A 147 -4.52 -10.95 4.68
C ARG A 147 -5.95 -10.45 4.55
N VAL A 148 -6.17 -9.30 3.91
CA VAL A 148 -7.51 -8.75 3.68
C VAL A 148 -8.33 -9.65 2.76
N ARG A 149 -7.74 -10.25 1.73
CA ARG A 149 -8.41 -11.23 0.86
C ARG A 149 -8.79 -12.51 1.63
N GLU A 150 -7.92 -12.99 2.51
CA GLU A 150 -8.22 -14.10 3.43
C GLU A 150 -9.40 -13.78 4.34
N GLU A 151 -9.39 -12.63 5.00
CA GLU A 151 -10.45 -12.20 5.93
C GLU A 151 -11.80 -11.99 5.23
N LEU A 152 -11.79 -11.59 3.95
CA LEU A 152 -13.00 -11.50 3.11
C LEU A 152 -13.42 -12.85 2.48
N GLY A 153 -12.67 -13.93 2.71
CA GLY A 153 -12.99 -15.27 2.22
C GLY A 153 -12.62 -15.54 0.76
N TYR A 154 -11.72 -14.74 0.17
CA TYR A 154 -11.32 -14.85 -1.24
C TYR A 154 -9.95 -15.50 -1.46
N GLN A 155 -9.23 -15.88 -0.40
CA GLN A 155 -7.90 -16.51 -0.51
C GLN A 155 -7.90 -17.79 -1.39
N THR A 156 -9.01 -18.51 -1.51
CA THR A 156 -9.07 -19.68 -2.39
C THR A 156 -8.98 -19.35 -3.89
N GLU A 157 -9.16 -18.08 -4.25
CA GLU A 157 -9.01 -17.55 -5.61
C GLU A 157 -7.58 -17.07 -5.91
N ASP A 158 -6.69 -17.05 -4.91
CA ASP A 158 -5.30 -16.62 -5.07
C ASP A 158 -4.46 -17.66 -5.84
N ASP A 159 -3.55 -17.19 -6.68
CA ASP A 159 -2.56 -18.02 -7.34
C ASP A 159 -1.66 -18.70 -6.29
N LYS A 160 -1.31 -19.96 -6.55
CA LYS A 160 -0.53 -20.79 -5.62
C LYS A 160 0.96 -20.44 -5.63
N THR A 161 1.39 -19.58 -6.56
CA THR A 161 2.78 -19.20 -6.76
C THR A 161 2.98 -17.72 -6.47
N LEU A 162 4.12 -17.38 -5.88
CA LEU A 162 4.48 -15.97 -5.67
C LEU A 162 4.52 -15.19 -7.00
N ALA A 163 4.99 -15.81 -8.08
CA ALA A 163 5.02 -15.16 -9.40
C ALA A 163 3.62 -14.80 -9.89
N GLY A 164 2.63 -15.69 -9.72
CA GLY A 164 1.24 -15.40 -10.06
C GLY A 164 0.63 -14.31 -9.17
N ILE A 165 0.93 -14.31 -7.87
CA ILE A 165 0.50 -13.22 -6.97
C ILE A 165 1.07 -11.87 -7.43
N LEU A 166 2.37 -11.82 -7.77
CA LEU A 166 3.01 -10.59 -8.25
C LEU A 166 2.47 -10.13 -9.63
N ASP A 167 1.85 -11.02 -10.40
CA ASP A 167 1.13 -10.74 -11.66
C ASP A 167 -0.37 -10.47 -11.44
N GLN A 168 -0.79 -10.16 -10.20
CA GLN A 168 -2.19 -9.95 -9.82
C GLN A 168 -3.12 -11.14 -10.08
N GLY A 169 -2.60 -12.36 -9.96
CA GLY A 169 -3.32 -13.63 -9.98
C GLY A 169 -4.17 -13.85 -8.73
N TYR A 170 -4.94 -12.84 -8.33
CA TYR A 170 -5.88 -12.88 -7.22
C TYR A 170 -7.11 -12.03 -7.56
N ARG A 171 -8.17 -12.19 -6.76
CA ARG A 171 -9.37 -11.38 -6.84
C ARG A 171 -9.14 -9.98 -6.26
N GLY A 172 -9.71 -8.96 -6.92
CA GLY A 172 -9.64 -7.58 -6.47
C GLY A 172 -8.31 -6.90 -6.82
N SER A 173 -8.14 -5.68 -6.31
CA SER A 173 -6.92 -4.89 -6.48
C SER A 173 -6.73 -3.91 -5.32
N ARG A 174 -5.47 -3.57 -5.04
CA ARG A 174 -5.05 -2.55 -4.08
C ARG A 174 -4.65 -1.31 -4.86
N TYR A 175 -5.16 -0.12 -4.50
CA TYR A 175 -4.80 1.13 -5.17
C TYR A 175 -4.23 2.11 -4.15
N SER A 176 -2.98 2.53 -4.36
CA SER A 176 -2.32 3.49 -3.48
C SER A 176 -2.68 4.92 -3.84
N PHE A 177 -2.90 5.77 -2.83
CA PHE A 177 -3.14 7.20 -3.07
C PHE A 177 -1.93 7.86 -3.74
N GLY A 178 -2.18 8.79 -4.65
CA GLY A 178 -1.17 9.39 -5.52
C GLY A 178 -0.89 8.62 -6.81
N TYR A 179 -1.46 7.42 -6.99
CA TYR A 179 -1.34 6.63 -8.22
C TYR A 179 -2.49 6.94 -9.20
N PRO A 180 -2.36 6.56 -10.49
CA PRO A 180 -3.26 7.03 -11.55
C PRO A 180 -4.77 6.76 -11.36
N ALA A 181 -5.18 5.78 -10.54
CA ALA A 181 -6.59 5.51 -10.23
C ALA A 181 -7.15 6.37 -9.08
N CYS A 182 -6.30 6.86 -8.18
CA CYS A 182 -6.63 7.74 -7.06
C CYS A 182 -5.48 8.76 -6.85
N PRO A 183 -5.29 9.69 -7.80
CA PRO A 183 -4.09 10.55 -7.88
C PRO A 183 -4.06 11.67 -6.84
N ASP A 184 -5.22 11.97 -6.25
CA ASP A 184 -5.42 13.09 -5.34
C ASP A 184 -4.95 12.72 -3.94
N LEU A 185 -3.82 13.31 -3.52
CA LEU A 185 -3.20 13.04 -2.23
C LEU A 185 -3.95 13.70 -1.06
N ASP A 186 -4.72 14.76 -1.30
CA ASP A 186 -5.55 15.40 -0.27
C ASP A 186 -6.51 14.39 0.38
N GLN A 187 -6.89 13.35 -0.39
CA GLN A 187 -7.76 12.26 0.09
C GLN A 187 -7.12 11.38 1.18
N GLN A 188 -5.83 11.53 1.45
CA GLN A 188 -5.19 10.90 2.61
C GLN A 188 -5.73 11.45 3.94
N LEU A 189 -6.32 12.65 3.98
CA LEU A 189 -6.98 13.19 5.18
C LEU A 189 -8.11 12.27 5.66
N GLN A 190 -8.99 11.88 4.75
CA GLN A 190 -10.12 10.97 5.01
C GLN A 190 -9.61 9.60 5.46
N LEU A 191 -8.52 9.13 4.85
CA LEU A 191 -7.89 7.87 5.24
C LEU A 191 -7.35 7.94 6.68
N CYS A 192 -6.68 9.04 7.04
CA CYS A 192 -6.16 9.25 8.39
C CYS A 192 -7.30 9.38 9.42
N GLU A 193 -8.41 10.03 9.07
CA GLU A 193 -9.60 10.10 9.93
C GLU A 193 -10.22 8.72 10.19
N LEU A 194 -10.20 7.84 9.19
CA LEU A 194 -10.74 6.48 9.31
C LEU A 194 -9.85 5.57 10.16
N LEU A 195 -8.53 5.64 9.95
CA LEU A 195 -7.58 4.65 10.47
C LEU A 195 -6.82 5.11 11.72
N ASP A 196 -6.70 6.41 11.97
CA ASP A 196 -5.86 6.98 13.03
C ASP A 196 -4.40 6.45 12.98
N PRO A 197 -3.63 6.76 11.93
CA PRO A 197 -2.29 6.21 11.72
C PRO A 197 -1.25 6.65 12.75
N ALA A 198 -1.52 7.68 13.55
CA ALA A 198 -0.64 8.12 14.62
C ALA A 198 -0.38 7.00 15.64
N ARG A 199 -1.32 6.06 15.81
CA ARG A 199 -1.15 4.87 16.66
C ARG A 199 -0.03 3.92 16.23
N ILE A 200 0.41 3.99 14.97
CA ILE A 200 1.55 3.25 14.42
C ILE A 200 2.75 4.18 14.14
N GLY A 201 2.71 5.42 14.64
CA GLY A 201 3.78 6.41 14.45
C GLY A 201 3.83 6.98 13.04
N VAL A 202 2.72 6.94 12.29
CA VAL A 202 2.62 7.57 10.97
C VAL A 202 1.82 8.86 11.07
N GLU A 203 2.38 9.94 10.56
CA GLU A 203 1.79 11.28 10.49
C GLU A 203 1.56 11.69 9.03
N LEU A 204 0.69 12.69 8.81
CA LEU A 204 0.42 13.28 7.51
C LEU A 204 1.02 14.69 7.47
N SER A 205 1.87 15.00 6.49
CA SER A 205 2.41 16.37 6.33
C SER A 205 1.39 17.34 5.76
N GLU A 206 1.75 18.62 5.73
CA GLU A 206 0.97 19.69 5.10
C GLU A 206 0.73 19.43 3.60
N GLU A 207 1.66 18.77 2.93
CA GLU A 207 1.55 18.33 1.52
C GLU A 207 0.93 16.94 1.35
N PHE A 208 0.23 16.45 2.38
CA PHE A 208 -0.47 15.17 2.38
C PHE A 208 0.42 13.95 2.13
N GLN A 209 1.70 14.01 2.50
CA GLN A 209 2.60 12.85 2.44
C GLN A 209 2.61 12.11 3.78
N LEU A 210 2.76 10.79 3.74
CA LEU A 210 2.92 9.99 4.95
C LEU A 210 4.36 10.12 5.47
N HIS A 211 4.49 10.33 6.78
CA HIS A 211 5.77 10.37 7.49
C HIS A 211 5.79 9.29 8.57
N PRO A 212 6.81 8.41 8.60
CA PRO A 212 7.99 8.38 7.72
C PRO A 212 7.65 8.02 6.27
N GLU A 213 8.51 8.45 5.34
CA GLU A 213 8.37 8.20 3.89
C GLU A 213 8.29 6.71 3.53
N GLN A 214 8.89 5.84 4.36
CA GLN A 214 8.78 4.38 4.21
C GLN A 214 7.43 3.86 4.72
N SER A 215 6.37 4.47 4.18
CA SER A 215 4.97 4.16 4.44
C SER A 215 4.19 4.18 3.14
N THR A 216 3.14 3.37 3.05
CA THR A 216 2.22 3.39 1.90
C THR A 216 0.79 3.16 2.38
N SER A 217 -0.14 3.85 1.73
CA SER A 217 -1.58 3.77 1.97
C SER A 217 -2.26 3.09 0.80
N ALA A 218 -3.41 2.46 1.03
CA ALA A 218 -4.24 2.02 -0.08
C ALA A 218 -5.72 1.85 0.28
N ILE A 219 -6.55 1.99 -0.75
CA ILE A 219 -7.89 1.41 -0.82
C ILE A 219 -7.79 -0.01 -1.42
N ILE A 220 -8.48 -0.96 -0.79
CA ILE A 220 -8.57 -2.35 -1.25
C ILE A 220 -9.97 -2.59 -1.80
N VAL A 221 -10.01 -2.91 -3.10
CA VAL A 221 -11.23 -3.18 -3.85
C VAL A 221 -11.33 -4.68 -4.07
N HIS A 222 -12.39 -5.30 -3.55
CA HIS A 222 -12.57 -6.76 -3.58
C HIS A 222 -13.41 -7.25 -4.76
N HIS A 223 -13.89 -6.35 -5.63
CA HIS A 223 -14.67 -6.73 -6.82
C HIS A 223 -13.83 -7.57 -7.79
N PRO A 224 -14.35 -8.68 -8.35
CA PRO A 224 -13.58 -9.60 -9.19
C PRO A 224 -13.07 -8.97 -10.50
N GLU A 225 -13.75 -7.95 -11.02
CA GLU A 225 -13.29 -7.20 -12.21
C GLU A 225 -12.29 -6.08 -11.90
N ALA A 226 -11.97 -5.81 -10.63
CA ALA A 226 -11.02 -4.75 -10.29
C ALA A 226 -9.61 -5.14 -10.72
N LYS A 227 -9.01 -4.31 -11.58
CA LYS A 227 -7.62 -4.39 -12.04
C LYS A 227 -7.04 -2.98 -12.14
N TYR A 228 -5.72 -2.84 -12.21
CA TYR A 228 -5.12 -1.52 -12.37
C TYR A 228 -5.58 -0.85 -13.67
N PHE A 229 -5.91 0.44 -13.57
CA PHE A 229 -6.25 1.29 -14.69
C PHE A 229 -5.73 2.71 -14.43
N ASN A 230 -5.58 3.47 -15.50
CA ASN A 230 -5.23 4.89 -15.42
C ASN A 230 -6.48 5.74 -15.66
N ALA A 231 -6.84 6.58 -14.69
CA ALA A 231 -7.98 7.49 -14.76
C ALA A 231 -7.61 8.92 -15.20
N THR A 232 -6.32 9.24 -15.22
CA THR A 232 -5.74 10.54 -15.61
C THR A 232 -5.16 10.54 -17.02
#